data_AF-A0A367VK43-F1
#
_entry.id   AF-A0A367VK43-F1
#
_cell.length_a   1.000
_cell.length_b   1.000
_cell.length_c   1.000
_cell.angle_alpha   90.00
_cell.angle_beta   90.00
_cell.angle_gamma   90.00
#
_symmetry.space_group_name_H-M   'P 1'
#
loop_
_entity.id
_entity.type
_entity.pdbx_description
1 polymer ?
#
loop_
_entity_poly.entity_id
_entity_poly.type
_entity_poly.pdbx_seq_one_letter_code
_entity_poly.pdbx_strand_id
1 'polypeptide(L)'
;MDWSSMTENTRTGLDTRYDRFLQTKIGAGSNGTPVTTLSMLARLGLDPWQVARELSTMSKEAAGDKLDTVMLNFTDVSHSTENRQQIVTDLITSLHTAKSYGPSRPRQ
;
A
#
# COMPACT_ATOMS: atom_id res chain seq x y z
N MET A 1 -26.21 -22.46 16.21
CA MET A 1 -24.91 -22.23 15.54
C MET A 1 -24.84 -20.75 15.21
N ASP A 2 -24.12 -19.99 16.05
CA ASP A 2 -24.05 -18.53 15.96
C ASP A 2 -22.81 -18.13 15.16
N TRP A 3 -23.03 -17.51 14.00
CA TRP A 3 -21.97 -17.08 13.09
C TRP A 3 -21.28 -15.78 13.58
N SER A 4 -21.72 -15.18 14.69
CA SER A 4 -21.32 -13.82 15.08
C SER A 4 -20.02 -13.75 15.91
N SER A 5 -19.46 -14.88 16.35
CA SER A 5 -18.22 -14.90 17.15
C SER A 5 -16.94 -15.09 16.34
N MET A 6 -16.99 -15.10 15.00
CA MET A 6 -15.78 -15.25 14.15
C MET A 6 -15.33 -13.93 13.52
N THR A 7 -15.95 -12.80 13.88
CA THR A 7 -15.47 -11.45 13.54
C THR A 7 -15.06 -10.64 14.77
N GLU A 8 -14.97 -11.28 15.95
CA GLU A 8 -14.39 -10.67 17.15
C GLU A 8 -12.98 -11.21 17.36
N ASN A 9 -12.03 -10.26 17.37
CA ASN A 9 -10.57 -10.40 17.47
C ASN A 9 -9.86 -10.85 16.20
N THR A 10 -9.06 -10.02 15.51
CA THR A 10 -7.92 -9.31 16.10
C THR A 10 -7.57 -7.97 15.45
N ARG A 11 -7.38 -6.97 16.32
CA ARG A 11 -6.53 -5.77 16.19
C ARG A 11 -6.99 -4.60 15.30
N THR A 12 -7.66 -3.71 16.02
CA THR A 12 -7.49 -2.24 16.05
C THR A 12 -8.25 -1.45 15.00
N GLY A 13 -8.92 -0.38 15.45
CA GLY A 13 -9.22 0.79 14.62
C GLY A 13 -7.93 1.43 14.12
N LEU A 14 -7.22 0.72 13.25
CA LEU A 14 -6.01 1.13 12.58
C LEU A 14 -6.45 2.15 11.54
N ASP A 15 -6.28 3.43 11.87
CA ASP A 15 -6.08 4.53 10.94
C ASP A 15 -6.46 4.20 9.49
N THR A 16 -7.75 4.22 9.18
CA THR A 16 -8.28 4.03 7.81
C THR A 16 -7.68 5.04 6.83
N ARG A 17 -7.03 6.10 7.32
CA ARG A 17 -6.19 7.01 6.54
C ARG A 17 -5.06 6.33 5.78
N TYR A 18 -4.53 5.21 6.27
CA TYR A 18 -3.50 4.44 5.56
C TYR A 18 -4.09 3.32 4.70
N ASP A 19 -5.35 2.93 4.91
CA ASP A 19 -5.98 1.84 4.16
C ASP A 19 -5.93 2.11 2.66
N ARG A 20 -6.18 3.36 2.23
CA ARG A 20 -6.04 3.75 0.81
C ARG A 20 -4.63 3.49 0.28
N PHE A 21 -3.61 3.91 1.00
CA PHE A 21 -2.21 3.70 0.62
C PHE A 21 -1.86 2.19 0.56
N LEU A 22 -2.35 1.43 1.53
CA LEU A 22 -2.14 -0.01 1.64
C LEU A 22 -2.87 -0.79 0.54
N GLN A 23 -4.06 -0.35 0.14
CA GLN A 23 -4.88 -0.93 -0.94
C GLN A 23 -4.51 -0.42 -2.33
N THR A 24 -3.69 0.63 -2.46
CA THR A 24 -3.21 1.09 -3.76
C THR A 24 -2.53 -0.06 -4.50
N LYS A 25 -3.00 -0.27 -5.74
CA LYS A 25 -2.44 -1.30 -6.62
C LYS A 25 -1.14 -0.77 -7.20
N ILE A 26 -0.08 -1.53 -6.97
CA ILE A 26 1.25 -1.26 -7.51
C ILE A 26 1.51 -2.08 -8.77
N GLY A 27 0.75 -3.13 -9.03
CA GLY A 27 0.82 -3.88 -10.28
C GLY A 27 0.03 -5.19 -10.24
N ALA A 28 0.15 -5.97 -11.29
CA ALA A 28 -0.25 -7.37 -11.29
C ALA A 28 1.01 -8.22 -11.07
N GLY A 29 0.99 -9.13 -10.10
CA GLY A 29 2.07 -10.09 -9.90
C GLY A 29 2.08 -11.14 -11.00
N SER A 30 3.12 -11.96 -11.04
CA SER A 30 3.35 -12.99 -12.06
C SER A 30 2.18 -13.96 -12.27
N ASN A 31 1.30 -14.11 -11.27
CA ASN A 31 0.11 -14.96 -11.31
C ASN A 31 -1.18 -14.20 -11.70
N GLY A 32 -1.08 -12.97 -12.21
CA GLY A 32 -2.24 -12.11 -12.52
C GLY A 32 -2.98 -11.60 -11.28
N THR A 33 -2.47 -11.86 -10.08
CA THR A 33 -3.05 -11.36 -8.83
C THR A 33 -2.66 -9.89 -8.65
N PRO A 34 -3.59 -8.97 -8.38
CA PRO A 34 -3.25 -7.59 -8.09
C PRO A 34 -2.37 -7.53 -6.83
N VAL A 35 -1.15 -7.03 -6.99
CA VAL A 35 -0.24 -6.74 -5.89
C VAL A 35 -0.54 -5.33 -5.43
N THR A 36 -0.94 -5.21 -4.17
CA THR A 36 -1.11 -3.94 -3.47
C THR A 36 0.12 -3.62 -2.64
N THR A 37 0.27 -2.36 -2.25
CA THR A 37 1.33 -1.92 -1.34
C THR A 37 1.40 -2.79 -0.08
N LEU A 38 0.25 -3.12 0.52
CA LEU A 38 0.15 -4.04 1.65
C LEU A 38 0.76 -5.40 1.32
N SER A 39 0.37 -5.99 0.18
CA SER A 39 0.81 -7.32 -0.21
C SER A 39 2.31 -7.37 -0.50
N MET A 40 2.86 -6.31 -1.06
CA MET A 40 4.29 -6.18 -1.28
C MET A 40 5.05 -6.07 0.06
N LEU A 41 4.63 -5.17 0.95
CA LEU A 41 5.26 -5.00 2.26
C LEU A 41 5.21 -6.29 3.08
N ALA A 42 4.06 -6.97 3.08
CA ALA A 42 3.89 -8.26 3.75
C ALA A 42 4.81 -9.34 3.17
N ARG A 43 5.00 -9.39 1.85
CA ARG A 43 5.93 -10.33 1.19
C ARG A 43 7.39 -10.03 1.49
N LEU A 44 7.74 -8.78 1.75
CA LEU A 44 9.06 -8.38 2.23
C LEU A 44 9.26 -8.63 3.74
N GLY A 45 8.21 -9.07 4.45
CA GLY A 45 8.24 -9.26 5.91
C GLY A 45 8.19 -7.95 6.70
N LEU A 46 7.78 -6.84 6.07
CA LEU A 46 7.62 -5.54 6.72
C LEU A 46 6.19 -5.37 7.24
N ASP A 47 6.04 -4.66 8.36
CA ASP A 47 4.72 -4.28 8.87
C ASP A 47 4.14 -3.13 8.01
N PRO A 48 3.02 -3.35 7.30
CA PRO A 48 2.50 -2.36 6.36
C PRO A 48 2.06 -1.06 7.04
N TRP A 49 1.47 -1.15 8.23
CA TRP A 49 0.98 0.00 8.97
C TRP A 49 2.12 0.79 9.58
N GLN A 50 3.17 0.13 10.08
CA GLN A 50 4.37 0.80 10.57
C GLN A 50 5.05 1.60 9.46
N VAL A 51 5.24 1.00 8.29
CA VAL A 51 5.84 1.68 7.13
C VAL A 51 4.97 2.87 6.71
N ALA A 52 3.65 2.71 6.59
CA ALA A 52 2.75 3.81 6.25
C ALA A 52 2.81 4.97 7.27
N ARG A 53 2.92 4.65 8.56
CA ARG A 53 3.10 5.65 9.63
C ARG A 53 4.42 6.39 9.48
N GLU A 54 5.52 5.68 9.28
CA GLU A 54 6.84 6.30 9.05
C GLU A 54 6.81 7.24 7.85
N LEU A 55 6.30 6.77 6.71
CA LEU A 55 6.19 7.56 5.48
C LEU A 55 5.31 8.81 5.65
N SER A 56 4.28 8.72 6.49
CA SER A 56 3.39 9.85 6.78
C SER A 56 4.00 10.89 7.71
N THR A 57 5.05 10.53 8.45
CA THR A 57 5.83 11.46 9.27
C THR A 57 7.00 12.09 8.52
N MET A 58 7.38 11.52 7.38
CA MET A 58 8.46 11.98 6.52
C MET A 58 7.96 13.00 5.49
N SER A 59 8.86 13.85 5.01
CA SER A 59 8.60 14.69 3.84
C SER A 59 8.39 13.83 2.59
N LYS A 60 7.62 14.33 1.61
CA LYS A 60 7.32 13.62 0.35
C LYS A 60 8.56 13.01 -0.33
N GLU A 61 9.66 13.75 -0.37
CA GLU A 61 10.92 13.32 -0.99
C GLU A 61 11.54 12.12 -0.24
N ALA A 62 11.67 12.21 1.08
CA ALA A 62 12.22 11.14 1.91
C ALA A 62 11.32 9.90 1.94
N ALA A 63 10.00 10.10 1.92
CA ALA A 63 9.05 9.01 1.82
C ALA A 63 9.16 8.31 0.44
N GLY A 64 9.38 9.07 -0.63
CA GLY A 64 9.58 8.54 -1.98
C GLY A 64 10.83 7.67 -2.08
N ASP A 65 11.97 8.16 -1.59
CA ASP A 65 13.25 7.44 -1.60
C ASP A 65 13.18 6.11 -0.81
N LYS A 66 12.54 6.14 0.37
CA LYS A 66 12.36 4.93 1.18
C LYS A 66 11.44 3.92 0.48
N LEU A 67 10.35 4.37 -0.14
CA LEU A 67 9.44 3.49 -0.86
C LEU A 67 10.09 2.91 -2.14
N ASP A 68 10.89 3.69 -2.86
CA ASP A 68 11.67 3.23 -4.00
C ASP A 68 12.67 2.14 -3.58
N THR A 69 13.40 2.35 -2.49
CA THR A 69 14.29 1.33 -1.90
C THR A 69 13.54 0.05 -1.59
N VAL A 70 12.35 0.16 -0.99
CA VAL A 70 11.50 -0.99 -0.68
C VAL A 70 11.03 -1.70 -1.96
N MET A 71 10.69 -0.96 -3.02
CA MET A 71 10.36 -1.52 -4.34
C MET A 71 11.55 -2.16 -5.07
N LEU A 72 12.77 -1.68 -4.84
CA LEU A 72 13.98 -2.28 -5.39
C LEU A 72 14.29 -3.64 -4.75
N ASN A 73 13.97 -3.81 -3.47
CA ASN A 73 14.13 -5.09 -2.77
C ASN A 73 13.07 -6.13 -3.17
N PHE A 74 11.97 -5.69 -3.79
CA PHE A 74 10.88 -6.57 -4.21
C PHE A 74 11.07 -7.04 -5.66
N THR A 75 11.57 -8.26 -5.82
CA THR A 75 11.87 -8.88 -7.12
C THR A 75 10.72 -9.73 -7.69
N ASP A 76 9.65 -9.93 -6.92
CA ASP A 76 8.48 -10.73 -7.32
C ASP A 76 7.70 -10.12 -8.48
N VAL A 77 7.84 -8.81 -8.71
CA VAL A 77 7.20 -8.12 -9.83
C VAL A 77 8.22 -7.31 -10.61
N SER A 78 8.38 -7.67 -11.89
CA SER A 78 9.19 -6.91 -12.83
C SER A 78 8.43 -5.65 -13.24
N HIS A 79 8.68 -4.53 -12.55
CA HIS A 79 8.21 -3.22 -12.98
C HIS A 79 9.31 -2.53 -13.81
N SER A 80 8.92 -1.88 -14.91
CA SER A 80 9.81 -0.89 -15.53
C SER A 80 10.09 0.25 -14.55
N THR A 81 11.30 0.81 -14.58
CA THR A 81 11.72 1.90 -13.68
C THR A 81 10.74 3.07 -13.71
N GLU A 82 10.22 3.43 -14.89
CA GLU A 82 9.23 4.52 -15.03
C GLU A 82 7.91 4.22 -14.31
N ASN A 83 7.45 2.96 -14.36
CA ASN A 83 6.23 2.54 -13.66
C ASN A 83 6.43 2.61 -12.14
N ARG A 84 7.59 2.19 -11.63
CA ARG A 84 7.92 2.31 -10.20
C ARG A 84 7.90 3.75 -9.72
N GLN A 85 8.58 4.65 -10.43
CA GLN A 85 8.67 6.06 -10.03
C GLN A 85 7.30 6.76 -10.04
N GLN A 86 6.44 6.44 -11.02
CA GLN A 86 5.05 6.91 -11.01
C GLN A 86 4.26 6.38 -9.82
N ILE A 87 4.36 5.09 -9.52
CA ILE A 87 3.66 4.46 -8.40
C ILE A 87 4.12 5.07 -7.06
N VAL A 88 5.42 5.26 -6.87
CA VAL A 88 5.98 5.91 -5.67
C VAL A 88 5.42 7.32 -5.52
N THR A 89 5.44 8.11 -6.60
CA THR A 89 4.91 9.48 -6.59
C THR A 89 3.41 9.52 -6.25
N ASP A 90 2.62 8.62 -6.82
CA ASP A 90 1.18 8.51 -6.57
C ASP A 90 0.90 8.10 -5.11
N LEU A 91 1.64 7.11 -4.59
CA LEU A 91 1.54 6.64 -3.21
C LEU A 91 1.85 7.74 -2.20
N ILE A 92 2.95 8.48 -2.38
CA ILE A 92 3.34 9.58 -1.51
C ILE A 92 2.33 10.73 -1.60
N THR A 93 1.81 11.00 -2.79
CA THR A 93 0.76 11.99 -2.99
C THR A 93 -0.50 11.58 -2.25
N SER A 94 -0.93 10.31 -2.34
CA SER A 94 -2.08 9.74 -1.64
C SER A 94 -1.95 9.81 -0.12
N LEU A 95 -0.76 9.58 0.43
CA LEU A 95 -0.49 9.72 1.88
C LEU A 95 -0.60 11.15 2.39
N HIS A 96 -0.10 12.12 1.61
CA HIS A 96 -0.07 13.53 2.01
C HIS A 96 -1.33 14.31 1.59
N THR A 97 -2.06 13.83 0.60
CA THR A 97 -3.37 14.35 0.20
C THR A 97 -4.43 13.59 1.00
N ALA A 98 -4.66 14.01 2.24
CA ALA A 98 -5.80 13.56 3.03
C ALA A 98 -7.14 14.11 2.46
N LYS A 99 -7.34 13.99 1.14
CA LYS A 99 -8.54 14.43 0.45
C LYS A 99 -9.35 13.22 0.03
N SER A 100 -10.45 13.06 0.75
CA SER A 100 -11.58 12.20 0.43
C SER A 100 -11.78 12.10 -1.07
N TYR A 101 -11.67 10.89 -1.60
CA TYR A 101 -12.30 10.60 -2.88
C TYR A 101 -13.18 9.38 -2.72
N GLY A 102 -14.47 9.58 -2.96
CA GLY A 102 -15.47 8.52 -3.01
C GLY A 102 -15.07 7.42 -4.00
N PRO A 103 -15.79 6.29 -3.97
CA PRO A 103 -15.35 5.03 -4.57
C PRO A 103 -15.23 5.14 -6.10
N SER A 104 -13.99 5.20 -6.60
CA SER A 104 -13.70 4.87 -8.00
C SER A 104 -13.67 3.35 -8.12
N ARG A 105 -14.85 2.76 -8.36
CA ARG A 105 -14.98 1.43 -8.96
C ARG A 105 -14.52 1.50 -10.42
N PRO A 106 -13.55 0.69 -10.85
CA PRO A 106 -13.58 0.14 -12.18
C PRO A 106 -14.30 -1.22 -12.09
N ARG A 107 -15.57 -1.22 -12.46
CA ARG A 107 -16.22 -2.40 -13.02
C ARG A 107 -15.65 -2.53 -14.42
N GLN A 108 -15.05 -3.66 -14.76
CA GLN A 108 -15.21 -4.43 -16.01
C GLN A 108 -14.51 -5.77 -15.83
#